data_AF-A0A645BWG7-F1
#
_entry.id   AF-A0A645BWG7-F1
#
_cell.length_a   1.000
_cell.length_b   1.000
_cell.length_c   1.000
_cell.angle_alpha   90.00
_cell.angle_beta   90.00
_cell.angle_gamma   90.00
#
_symmetry.space_group_name_H-M   'P 1'
#
loop_
_entity.id
_entity.type
_entity.pdbx_description
1 polymer ?
#
loop_
_entity_poly.entity_id
_entity_poly.type
_entity_poly.pdbx_seq_one_letter_code
_entity_poly.pdbx_strand_id
1 'polypeptide(L)' 'MLLLGGQPIGDPVVQYGPFVMNTRAEIIQAFEDFQHGRLGQVPADGLRPYHGKGQH' A
#
# COMPACT_ATOMS: atom_id res chain seq x y z
N MET A 1 13.75 -21.79 -4.86
CA MET A 1 14.39 -20.51 -5.20
C MET A 1 13.39 -19.70 -6.01
N LEU A 2 13.17 -18.44 -5.68
CA LEU A 2 12.27 -17.55 -6.44
C LEU A 2 13.11 -16.40 -7.03
N LEU A 3 12.92 -16.13 -8.32
CA LEU A 3 13.51 -14.99 -9.00
C LEU A 3 12.38 -14.01 -9.35
N LEU A 4 12.53 -12.76 -8.92
CA LEU A 4 11.58 -11.68 -9.17
C LEU A 4 12.32 -10.55 -9.89
N GLY A 5 11.68 -9.96 -10.91
CA GLY A 5 12.20 -8.83 -11.66
C GLY A 5 11.07 -7.96 -12.20
N GLY A 6 11.40 -6.72 -12.53
CA GLY A 6 10.46 -5.73 -13.05
C GLY A 6 11.19 -4.56 -13.70
N GLN A 7 10.48 -3.81 -14.53
CA GLN A 7 11.01 -2.58 -15.12
C GLN A 7 11.13 -1.49 -14.05
N PRO A 8 12.24 -0.72 -14.01
CA PRO A 8 12.36 0.41 -13.08
C PRO A 8 11.25 1.44 -13.31
N ILE A 9 10.67 1.94 -12.22
CA ILE A 9 9.61 2.97 -12.27
C ILE A 9 10.13 4.36 -12.69
N GLY A 10 11.41 4.65 -12.43
CA GLY A 10 12.06 5.91 -12.86
C GLY A 10 11.80 7.12 -11.97
N ASP A 11 10.80 7.07 -11.08
CA ASP A 11 10.50 8.16 -10.16
C ASP A 11 11.34 8.14 -8.88
N PRO A 12 11.53 9.29 -8.19
CA PRO A 12 12.13 9.33 -6.87
C PRO A 12 11.36 8.45 -5.88
N VAL A 13 12.10 7.80 -4.98
CA VAL A 13 11.53 6.95 -3.93
C VAL A 13 11.88 7.53 -2.57
N VAL A 14 10.85 7.89 -1.80
CA VAL A 14 10.97 8.35 -0.42
C VAL A 14 10.12 7.42 0.44
N GLN A 15 10.73 6.78 1.43
CA GLN A 15 10.05 5.84 2.32
C GLN A 15 10.16 6.31 3.78
N TYR A 16 9.04 6.26 4.50
CA TYR A 16 9.05 6.41 5.96
C TYR A 16 7.88 5.63 6.58
N GLY A 17 8.21 4.70 7.48
CA GLY A 17 7.22 3.80 8.07
C GLY A 17 6.48 2.99 6.99
N PRO A 18 5.14 2.95 7.02
CA PRO A 18 4.34 2.16 6.08
C PRO A 18 4.11 2.86 4.72
N PHE A 19 4.65 4.06 4.51
CA PHE A 19 4.39 4.87 3.33
C PHE A 19 5.61 5.01 2.43
N VAL A 20 5.38 4.89 1.12
CA VAL A 20 6.34 5.15 0.04
C VAL A 20 5.71 6.14 -0.91
N MET A 21 6.39 7.26 -1.17
CA MET A 21 5.94 8.37 -2.02
C MET A 21 7.11 8.94 -2.84
N ASN A 22 6.87 9.95 -3.67
CA ASN A 22 7.90 10.57 -4.51
C ASN A 22 8.58 11.76 -3.80
N THR A 23 7.92 12.40 -2.84
CA THR A 23 8.49 13.52 -2.08
C THR A 23 8.28 13.42 -0.57
N ARG A 24 9.09 14.17 0.21
CA ARG A 24 8.91 14.25 1.66
C ARG A 24 7.59 14.93 2.06
N ALA A 25 7.10 15.86 1.26
CA ALA A 25 5.82 16.54 1.51
C ALA A 25 4.64 15.55 1.40
N GLU A 26 4.65 14.67 0.41
CA GLU A 26 3.66 13.60 0.26
C GLU A 26 3.68 12.61 1.42
N ILE A 27 4.87 12.28 1.95
CA ILE A 27 4.97 11.45 3.18
C ILE A 27 4.26 12.13 4.36
N ILE A 28 4.48 13.44 4.57
CA ILE A 28 3.81 14.18 5.65
C ILE A 28 2.29 14.17 5.44
N GLN A 29 1.83 14.42 4.21
CA GLN A 29 0.42 14.37 3.87
C GLN A 29 -0.20 12.99 4.14
N ALA A 30 0.51 11.90 3.80
CA ALA A 30 0.05 10.53 4.05
C ALA A 30 -0.10 10.21 5.54
N PHE A 31 0.79 10.75 6.39
CA PHE A 31 0.63 10.65 7.85
C PHE A 31 -0.59 11.43 8.35
N GLU A 32 -0.81 12.65 7.85
CA GLU A 32 -2.01 13.41 8.21
C GLU A 32 -3.27 12.66 7.77
N ASP A 33 -3.30 12.12 6.56
CA ASP A 33 -4.42 11.31 6.06
C ASP A 33 -4.68 10.10 6.94
N PHE A 34 -3.62 9.42 7.38
CA PHE A 34 -3.72 8.32 8.33
C PHE A 34 -4.30 8.77 9.68
N GLN A 35 -3.77 9.86 10.25
CA GLN A 35 -4.24 10.41 11.53
C GLN A 35 -5.70 10.86 11.48
N HIS A 36 -6.15 11.33 10.32
CA HIS A 36 -7.53 11.74 10.08
C HIS A 36 -8.44 10.60 9.60
N GLY A 37 -7.95 9.36 9.50
CA GLY A 37 -8.74 8.21 9.05
C GLY A 37 -9.19 8.29 7.59
N ARG A 38 -8.47 9.06 6.75
CA ARG A 38 -8.78 9.27 5.33
C ARG A 38 -8.29 8.15 4.40
N LEU A 39 -7.53 7.18 4.93
CA LEU A 39 -7.07 6.00 4.16
C LEU A 39 -8.16 4.92 3.97
N GLY A 40 -9.38 5.21 4.38
CA GLY A 40 -10.49 4.26 4.37
C GLY A 40 -10.54 3.39 5.62
N GLN A 41 -11.63 2.64 5.76
CA GLN A 41 -11.83 1.67 6.82
C GLN A 41 -11.95 0.28 6.21
N VAL A 42 -11.39 -0.71 6.89
CA VAL A 42 -11.65 -2.11 6.54
C VAL A 42 -13.08 -2.42 6.97
N PRO A 43 -13.99 -2.79 6.05
CA PRO A 43 -15.35 -3.16 6.43
C PRO A 43 -15.33 -4.42 7.30
N ALA A 44 -16.35 -4.63 8.13
CA ALA A 44 -16.38 -5.74 9.09
C ALA A 44 -16.27 -7.13 8.43
N ASP A 45 -16.71 -7.26 7.18
CA ASP A 45 -16.57 -8.46 6.35
C ASP A 45 -15.36 -8.42 5.40
N GLY A 46 -14.56 -7.36 5.41
CA GLY A 46 -13.37 -7.17 4.59
C GLY A 46 -12.17 -8.02 5.02
N LEU A 47 -12.20 -8.60 6.22
CA LEU A 47 -11.17 -9.54 6.69
C LEU A 47 -11.42 -10.98 6.25
N ARG A 48 -12.46 -11.24 5.45
CA ARG A 48 -12.71 -12.57 4.91
C ARG A 48 -11.50 -13.01 4.09
N PRO A 49 -10.85 -14.14 4.46
CA PRO A 49 -9.78 -14.68 3.64
C PRO A 49 -10.28 -14.86 2.21
N TYR A 50 -9.53 -14.36 1.24
CA TYR A 50 -9.81 -14.66 -0.16
C TYR A 50 -9.56 -16.15 -0.38
N HIS A 51 -10.61 -16.95 -0.28
CA HIS A 51 -10.63 -18.30 -0.82
C HIS A 51 -10.83 -18.14 -2.32
N GLY A 52 -9.74 -18.13 -3.08
CA GLY A 52 -9.81 -18.24 -4.53
C GLY A 52 -10.78 -19.39 -4.85
N LYS A 53 -11.77 -19.15 -5.72
CA LYS A 53 -12.70 -20.18 -6.14
C LYS A 53 -11.91 -21.33 -6.76
N GLY A 54 -11.55 -22.32 -5.93
CA GLY A 54 -11.19 -23.65 -6.38
C GLY A 54 -12.47 -24.30 -6.86
N GLN A 55 -12.73 -24.21 -8.16
CA GLN A 55 -13.77 -24.97 -8.82
C GLN A 55 -13.17 -25.45 -10.13
N HIS A 56 -13.02 -26.78 -10.19
CA HIS A 56 -12.83 -27.67 -11.33
C HIS A 56 -13.03 -27.09 -12.73
#